data_AF-A0A5E7T5C2-F1
#
_entry.id   AF-A0A5E7T5C2-F1
#
_cell.length_a   1.000
_cell.length_b   1.000
_cell.length_c   1.000
_cell.angle_alpha   90.00
_cell.angle_beta   90.00
_cell.angle_gamma   90.00
#
_symmetry.space_group_name_H-M   'P 1'
#
loop_
_entity.id
_entity.type
_entity.pdbx_description
1 polymer ?
#
loop_
_entity_poly.entity_id
_entity_poly.type
_entity_poly.pdbx_seq_one_letter_code
_entity_poly.pdbx_strand_id
1 'polypeptide(L)' 'MGMLGALLSAARLRRFGVRFLSPIALGDQPRLYQTGTRLRELVLTNEKGNIRIRGYAELN' A
#
# COMPACT_ATOMS: atom_id res chain seq x y z
N MET A 1 9.73 8.95 -7.78
CA MET A 1 9.70 7.66 -7.04
C MET A 1 8.26 7.37 -6.63
N GLY A 2 7.77 6.15 -6.83
CA GLY A 2 6.36 5.79 -6.58
C GLY A 2 6.02 5.61 -5.10
N MET A 3 4.73 5.68 -4.74
CA MET A 3 4.21 5.65 -3.35
C MET A 3 4.72 4.50 -2.48
N LEU A 4 4.95 3.31 -3.04
CA LEU A 4 5.49 2.17 -2.31
C LEU A 4 6.93 2.40 -1.82
N GLY A 5 7.76 3.04 -2.64
CA GLY A 5 9.15 3.32 -2.32
C GLY A 5 9.32 4.41 -1.25
N ALA A 6 8.28 5.19 -0.97
CA ALA A 6 8.29 6.19 0.10
C ALA A 6 7.98 5.60 1.48
N LEU A 7 7.25 4.47 1.55
CA LEU A 7 6.84 3.83 2.80
C LEU A 7 7.77 2.69 3.24
N LEU A 8 8.35 1.99 2.28
CA LEU A 8 9.29 0.93 2.57
C LEU A 8 10.67 1.55 2.81
N SER A 9 11.35 1.13 3.90
CA SER A 9 12.75 1.50 4.11
C SER A 9 13.58 1.01 2.92
N ALA A 10 14.81 1.52 2.76
CA ALA A 10 15.73 1.11 1.69
C ALA A 10 16.13 -0.40 1.70
N ALA A 11 15.50 -1.20 2.55
CA ALA A 11 15.65 -2.65 2.61
C ALA A 11 15.05 -3.31 1.36
N ARG A 12 15.65 -4.43 0.96
CA ARG A 12 15.25 -5.15 -0.24
C ARG A 12 13.89 -5.82 -0.01
N LEU A 13 12.96 -5.57 -0.93
CA LEU A 13 11.68 -6.26 -0.98
C LEU A 13 11.89 -7.75 -1.30
N ARG A 14 11.45 -8.64 -0.40
CA ARG A 14 11.50 -10.10 -0.57
C ARG A 14 10.24 -10.62 -1.23
N ARG A 15 9.07 -10.18 -0.74
CA ARG A 15 7.75 -10.54 -1.27
C ARG A 15 6.82 -9.35 -1.26
N PHE A 16 5.95 -9.31 -2.25
CA PHE A 16 4.94 -8.27 -2.38
C PHE A 16 3.70 -8.84 -3.06
N GLY A 17 2.53 -8.46 -2.56
CA GLY A 17 1.26 -8.83 -3.15
C GLY A 17 0.21 -7.77 -2.88
N VAL A 18 -0.73 -7.62 -3.81
CA VAL A 18 -1.85 -6.68 -3.71
C VAL A 18 -3.15 -7.34 -4.17
N ARG A 19 -4.24 -6.88 -3.58
CA ARG A 19 -5.62 -7.22 -3.93
C ARG A 19 -6.40 -5.94 -4.13
N PHE A 20 -6.91 -5.77 -5.35
CA PHE A 20 -7.83 -4.70 -5.69
C PHE A 20 -9.22 -5.05 -5.18
N LEU A 21 -9.77 -4.18 -4.34
CA LEU A 21 -11.11 -4.35 -3.77
C LEU A 21 -12.15 -3.55 -4.55
N SER A 22 -11.78 -2.37 -5.06
CA SER A 22 -12.66 -1.54 -5.89
C SER A 22 -11.85 -0.61 -6.79
N PRO A 23 -12.46 -0.08 -7.86
CA PRO A 23 -11.81 0.89 -8.74
C PRO A 23 -11.36 2.16 -7.99
N ILE A 24 -10.26 2.75 -8.46
CA ILE A 24 -9.81 4.07 -8.03
C ILE A 24 -10.27 5.06 -9.10
N ALA A 25 -11.04 6.06 -8.71
CA ALA A 25 -11.53 7.07 -9.66
C ALA A 25 -10.37 7.93 -10.17
N LEU A 26 -10.45 8.36 -11.43
CA LEU A 26 -9.54 9.38 -11.94
C LEU A 26 -9.77 10.67 -11.14
N GLY A 27 -8.68 11.24 -10.60
CA GLY A 27 -8.72 12.44 -9.76
C GLY A 27 -8.84 12.16 -8.25
N ASP A 28 -9.08 10.92 -7.80
CA ASP A 28 -8.95 10.60 -6.37
C ASP A 28 -7.49 10.83 -5.93
N GLN A 29 -7.27 11.39 -4.74
CA GLN A 29 -5.97 11.42 -4.07
C GLN A 29 -5.83 10.23 -3.10
N PRO A 30 -5.31 9.08 -3.55
CA PRO A 30 -5.19 7.92 -2.70
C PRO A 30 -4.16 8.15 -1.60
N ARG A 31 -4.45 7.64 -0.40
CA ARG A 31 -3.53 7.62 0.73
C ARG A 31 -3.10 6.19 0.98
N LEU A 32 -1.79 5.98 1.03
CA LEU A 32 -1.18 4.69 1.31
C LEU A 32 -0.72 4.66 2.76
N TYR A 33 -1.16 3.66 3.49
CA TYR A 33 -0.83 3.41 4.89
C TYR A 33 -0.08 2.10 5.02
N GLN A 34 0.80 2.04 6.00
CA GLN A 34 1.44 0.81 6.43
C GLN A 34 0.92 0.41 7.81
N THR A 35 0.49 -0.83 7.97
CA THR A 35 0.03 -1.40 9.24
C THR A 35 0.85 -2.65 9.60
N GLY A 36 1.11 -2.85 10.89
CA GLY A 36 1.82 -4.04 11.39
C GLY A 36 3.36 -3.97 11.38
N THR A 37 3.98 -4.90 12.12
CA THR A 37 5.43 -4.93 12.42
C THR A 37 6.22 -6.01 11.67
N ARG A 38 5.62 -7.18 11.37
CA ARG A 38 6.34 -8.35 10.82
C ARG A 38 6.06 -8.59 9.33
N LEU A 39 4.79 -8.50 8.94
CA LEU A 39 4.34 -8.31 7.55
C LEU A 39 3.85 -6.88 7.48
N ARG A 40 4.48 -6.05 6.64
CA ARG A 40 4.05 -4.67 6.45
C ARG A 40 2.81 -4.72 5.58
N GLU A 41 1.64 -4.76 6.21
CA GLU A 41 0.38 -4.63 5.51
C GLU A 41 0.30 -3.24 4.90
N LEU A 42 -0.18 -3.18 3.66
CA LEU A 42 -0.29 -1.96 2.90
C LEU A 42 -1.76 -1.73 2.59
N VAL A 43 -2.27 -0.56 2.94
CA VAL A 43 -3.67 -0.20 2.71
C VAL A 43 -3.72 1.08 1.92
N LEU A 44 -4.32 1.03 0.74
CA LEU A 44 -4.58 2.22 -0.07
C LEU A 44 -6.04 2.59 0.06
N THR A 45 -6.31 3.77 0.58
CA THR A 45 -7.67 4.33 0.66
C THR A 45 -7.81 5.50 -0.30
N ASN A 46 -9.05 5.86 -0.62
CA ASN A 46 -9.32 7.17 -1.22
C ASN A 46 -9.47 8.26 -0.15
N GLU A 47 -9.80 9.49 -0.58
CA GLU A 47 -9.98 10.67 0.28
C GLU A 47 -11.09 10.49 1.33
N LYS A 48 -12.09 9.67 1.01
CA LYS A 48 -13.21 9.32 1.92
C LYS A 48 -12.83 8.25 2.94
N GLY A 49 -11.58 7.77 2.93
CA GLY A 49 -11.11 6.68 3.80
C GLY A 49 -11.53 5.27 3.36
N ASN A 50 -12.20 5.13 2.21
CA ASN A 50 -12.61 3.82 1.71
C ASN A 50 -11.41 3.05 1.16
N ILE A 51 -11.24 1.80 1.59
CA ILE A 51 -10.14 0.95 1.14
C ILE A 51 -10.37 0.52 -0.31
N ARG A 52 -9.40 0.82 -1.16
CA ARG A 52 -9.40 0.45 -2.59
C ARG A 52 -8.47 -0.72 -2.87
N ILE A 53 -7.32 -0.76 -2.22
CA ILE A 53 -6.33 -1.83 -2.35
C ILE A 53 -5.86 -2.26 -0.97
N ARG A 54 -5.72 -3.57 -0.78
CA ARG A 54 -4.97 -4.15 0.34
C ARG A 54 -3.79 -4.91 -0.20
N GLY A 55 -2.66 -4.84 0.46
CA GLY A 55 -1.46 -5.56 0.08
C GLY A 55 -0.59 -5.88 1.26
N TYR A 56 0.55 -6.48 0.97
CA TYR A 56 1.58 -6.77 1.94
C TYR A 56 2.96 -6.62 1.30
N ALA A 57 3.93 -6.27 2.13
CA ALA A 57 5.34 -6.29 1.79
C ALA A 57 6.12 -7.04 2.88
N GLU A 58 6.97 -7.97 2.45
CA GLU A 58 7.96 -8.65 3.27
C GLU A 58 9.35 -8.13 2.86
N LEU A 59 10.11 -7.63 3.82
CA LEU A 59 11.47 -7.10 3.62
C LEU A 59 12.49 -8.14 4.12
N ASN A 60 13.66 -8.18 3.47
CA ASN A 60 14.83 -8.95 3.93
C ASN A 60 15.65 -8.16 4.96
#